data_AF-A0A6G7XT63-F1
#
_entry.id   AF-A0A6G7XT63-F1
#
_cell.length_a   1.000
_cell.length_b   1.000
_cell.length_c   1.000
_cell.angle_alpha   90.00
_cell.angle_beta   90.00
_cell.angle_gamma   90.00
#
_symmetry.space_group_name_H-M   'P 1'
#
loop_
_entity.id
_entity.type
_entity.pdbx_description
1 polymer ?
#
loop_
_entity_poly.entity_id
_entity_poly.type
_entity_poly.pdbx_seq_one_letter_code
_entity_poly.pdbx_strand_id
1 'polypeptide(L)'
;MSKIVALLCALLLTLTACGSDESEAKDSIKASLLDNPDVAGTELTDDEAGCVSDGMVDEIGVDKLKEAELIDDENKVVEDPDLQLGETEADAMAEVIVGCVDVEELLAEQLGPMMENMTDEQTSCITEAFDEEVFAEVISASFQGEDASKAIPGDVQQQVAECVGQPAG
;
A
#
# COMPACT_ATOMS: atom_id res chain seq x y z
N MET A 1 42.72 24.93 35.48
CA MET A 1 41.53 25.20 34.65
C MET A 1 41.61 24.29 33.43
N SER A 2 41.12 23.05 33.51
CA SER A 2 41.25 22.08 32.41
C SER A 2 40.23 20.95 32.60
N LYS A 3 38.94 21.21 32.32
CA LYS A 3 37.88 20.18 32.36
C LYS A 3 36.69 20.37 31.38
N ILE A 4 36.69 21.37 30.49
CA ILE A 4 35.49 21.70 29.69
C ILE A 4 35.54 21.19 28.23
N VAL A 5 36.67 20.67 27.74
CA VAL A 5 36.84 20.36 26.30
C VAL A 5 36.30 18.98 25.87
N ALA A 6 35.86 18.11 26.78
CA ALA A 6 35.54 16.72 26.44
C ALA A 6 34.06 16.43 26.07
N LEU A 7 33.15 17.40 26.14
CA LEU A 7 31.70 17.13 26.04
C LEU A 7 31.06 17.45 24.68
N LEU A 8 31.84 17.87 23.68
CA LEU A 8 31.32 18.32 22.38
C LEU A 8 31.50 17.33 21.21
N CYS A 9 32.19 16.19 21.40
CA CYS A 9 32.44 15.24 20.31
C CYS A 9 31.47 14.05 20.24
N ALA A 10 30.53 13.90 21.16
CA ALA A 10 29.60 12.76 21.20
C ALA A 10 28.32 12.96 20.36
N LEU A 11 28.06 14.15 19.86
CA LEU A 11 26.84 14.51 19.11
C LEU A 11 26.99 14.51 17.58
N LEU A 12 28.18 14.21 17.06
CA LEU A 12 28.47 14.21 15.61
C LEU A 12 28.50 12.80 14.99
N LEU A 13 28.28 11.74 15.78
CA LEU A 13 28.33 10.34 15.32
C LEU A 13 26.94 9.70 15.13
N THR A 14 25.85 10.41 15.41
CA THR A 14 24.48 9.86 15.27
C THR A 14 23.84 10.12 13.91
N LEU A 15 24.51 10.87 13.02
CA LEU A 15 23.96 11.27 11.71
C LEU A 15 24.35 10.31 10.55
N THR A 16 25.20 9.30 10.81
CA THR A 16 25.62 8.33 9.77
C THR A 16 24.94 6.96 9.88
N ALA A 17 23.93 6.82 10.74
CA ALA A 17 23.18 5.56 10.90
C ALA A 17 21.80 5.56 10.21
N CYS A 18 21.27 6.73 9.85
CA CYS A 18 19.91 6.86 9.30
C CYS A 18 19.72 6.36 7.84
N GLY A 19 20.73 5.77 7.20
CA GLY A 19 20.61 5.27 5.82
C GLY A 19 20.78 3.76 5.66
N SER A 20 21.34 3.07 6.66
CA SER A 20 21.46 1.59 6.62
C SER A 20 20.11 0.95 6.92
N ASP A 21 19.42 1.46 7.95
CA ASP A 21 18.15 0.90 8.40
C ASP A 21 17.04 1.07 7.35
N GLU A 22 16.98 2.22 6.68
CA GLU A 22 16.03 2.48 5.59
C GLU A 22 16.28 1.53 4.40
N SER A 23 17.53 1.37 3.97
CA SER A 23 17.86 0.44 2.88
C SER A 23 17.54 -1.01 3.23
N GLU A 24 17.82 -1.43 4.45
CA GLU A 24 17.52 -2.79 4.91
C GLU A 24 16.01 -3.05 4.99
N ALA A 25 15.23 -2.07 5.45
CA ALA A 25 13.77 -2.16 5.48
C ALA A 25 13.19 -2.23 4.07
N LYS A 26 13.63 -1.36 3.15
CA LYS A 26 13.22 -1.36 1.74
C LYS A 26 13.49 -2.71 1.07
N ASP A 27 14.71 -3.21 1.20
CA ASP A 27 15.09 -4.52 0.64
C ASP A 27 14.25 -5.67 1.23
N SER A 28 13.97 -5.62 2.54
CA SER A 28 13.16 -6.66 3.18
C SER A 28 11.69 -6.61 2.78
N ILE A 29 11.11 -5.42 2.66
CA ILE A 29 9.72 -5.23 2.23
C ILE A 29 9.57 -5.66 0.78
N LYS A 30 10.49 -5.23 -0.10
CA LYS A 30 10.51 -5.65 -1.51
C LYS A 30 10.57 -7.17 -1.64
N ALA A 31 11.48 -7.82 -0.91
CA ALA A 31 11.59 -9.28 -0.93
C ALA A 31 10.29 -9.96 -0.48
N SER A 32 9.66 -9.45 0.58
CA SER A 32 8.38 -9.98 1.07
C SER A 32 7.25 -9.82 0.05
N LEU A 33 7.15 -8.67 -0.62
CA LEU A 33 6.15 -8.40 -1.65
C LEU A 33 6.30 -9.34 -2.86
N LEU A 34 7.55 -9.66 -3.25
CA LEU A 34 7.82 -10.59 -4.35
C LEU A 34 7.58 -12.06 -3.95
N ASP A 35 7.84 -12.41 -2.69
CA ASP A 35 7.63 -13.77 -2.19
C ASP A 35 6.16 -14.04 -1.79
N ASN A 36 5.37 -12.99 -1.50
CA ASN A 36 3.97 -13.08 -1.07
C ASN A 36 3.05 -12.19 -1.94
N PRO A 37 2.58 -12.69 -3.09
CA PRO A 37 1.67 -11.94 -3.99
C PRO A 37 0.30 -11.64 -3.36
N ASP A 38 -0.06 -12.32 -2.26
CA ASP A 38 -1.33 -12.12 -1.57
C ASP A 38 -1.48 -10.72 -0.95
N VAL A 39 -0.36 -10.01 -0.70
CA VAL A 39 -0.38 -8.68 -0.06
C VAL A 39 -0.95 -7.60 -0.98
N ALA A 40 -0.67 -7.67 -2.28
CA ALA A 40 -1.25 -6.77 -3.29
C ALA A 40 -2.44 -7.40 -4.04
N GLY A 41 -2.73 -8.67 -3.78
CA GLY A 41 -3.75 -9.42 -4.52
C GLY A 41 -3.35 -9.78 -5.95
N THR A 42 -2.11 -9.50 -6.35
CA THR A 42 -1.49 -9.92 -7.62
C THR A 42 0.03 -10.05 -7.48
N GLU A 43 0.66 -10.68 -8.46
CA GLU A 43 2.11 -10.84 -8.55
C GLU A 43 2.74 -9.52 -9.03
N LEU A 44 3.41 -8.81 -8.12
CA LEU A 44 4.12 -7.57 -8.46
C LEU A 44 5.40 -7.85 -9.23
N THR A 45 5.75 -6.96 -10.16
CA THR A 45 7.06 -6.94 -10.78
C THR A 45 8.14 -6.45 -9.80
N ASP A 46 9.42 -6.74 -10.11
CA ASP A 46 10.56 -6.27 -9.30
C ASP A 46 10.62 -4.73 -9.19
N ASP A 47 10.16 -4.03 -10.23
CA ASP A 47 10.11 -2.57 -10.29
C ASP A 47 8.94 -2.03 -9.44
N GLU A 48 7.75 -2.63 -9.51
CA GLU A 48 6.59 -2.26 -8.68
C GLU A 48 6.83 -2.55 -7.20
N ALA A 49 7.33 -3.74 -6.87
CA ALA A 49 7.69 -4.09 -5.49
C ALA A 49 8.79 -3.15 -4.95
N GLY A 50 9.73 -2.74 -5.81
CA GLY A 50 10.71 -1.71 -5.49
C GLY A 50 10.07 -0.36 -5.17
N CYS A 51 9.21 0.13 -6.07
CA CYS A 51 8.48 1.38 -5.91
C CYS A 51 7.65 1.40 -4.61
N VAL A 52 6.87 0.35 -4.35
CA VAL A 52 6.05 0.25 -3.13
C VAL A 52 6.94 0.22 -1.89
N SER A 53 8.01 -0.58 -1.89
CA SER A 53 8.92 -0.66 -0.73
C SER A 53 9.62 0.67 -0.44
N ASP A 54 10.03 1.39 -1.49
CA ASP A 54 10.62 2.72 -1.38
C ASP A 54 9.61 3.72 -0.81
N GLY A 55 8.42 3.79 -1.39
CA GLY A 55 7.36 4.70 -0.97
C GLY A 55 6.91 4.45 0.47
N MET A 56 6.76 3.19 0.88
CA MET A 56 6.39 2.84 2.27
C MET A 56 7.42 3.36 3.26
N VAL A 57 8.71 3.14 3.01
CA VAL A 57 9.76 3.59 3.93
C VAL A 57 9.95 5.11 3.86
N ASP A 58 9.81 5.73 2.69
CA ASP A 58 10.03 7.17 2.51
C ASP A 58 8.87 8.01 3.07
N GLU A 59 7.62 7.57 2.93
CA GLU A 59 6.44 8.32 3.39
C GLU A 59 6.08 8.03 4.86
N ILE A 60 6.22 6.78 5.32
CA ILE A 60 5.82 6.38 6.69
C ILE A 60 7.02 6.38 7.64
N GLY A 61 8.17 5.91 7.16
CA GLY A 61 9.39 5.80 7.96
C GLY A 61 9.50 4.47 8.71
N VAL A 62 10.74 3.98 8.85
CA VAL A 62 11.08 2.71 9.52
C VAL A 62 10.53 2.63 10.95
N ASP A 63 10.64 3.71 11.72
CA ASP A 63 10.17 3.74 13.11
C ASP A 63 8.66 3.51 13.22
N LYS A 64 7.88 4.06 12.28
CA LYS A 64 6.43 3.90 12.24
C LYS A 64 6.01 2.53 11.74
N LEU A 65 6.72 2.00 10.75
CA LEU A 65 6.51 0.62 10.30
C LEU A 65 6.77 -0.39 11.43
N LYS A 66 7.75 -0.13 12.31
CA LYS A 66 8.00 -0.91 13.53
C LYS A 66 6.91 -0.74 14.58
N GLU A 67 6.50 0.50 14.84
CA GLU A 67 5.42 0.81 15.78
C GLU A 67 4.09 0.14 15.39
N ALA A 68 3.84 0.04 14.09
CA ALA A 68 2.68 -0.65 13.51
C ALA A 68 2.85 -2.18 13.37
N GLU A 69 3.96 -2.74 13.84
CA GLU A 69 4.29 -4.18 13.73
C GLU A 69 4.26 -4.71 12.28
N LEU A 70 4.48 -3.85 11.28
CA LEU A 70 4.65 -4.25 9.88
C LEU A 70 6.04 -4.82 9.63
N ILE A 71 7.03 -4.30 10.35
CA ILE A 71 8.39 -4.82 10.39
C ILE A 71 8.86 -4.94 11.85
N ASP A 72 9.77 -5.87 12.13
CA ASP A 72 10.36 -6.06 13.46
C ASP A 72 11.56 -5.13 13.72
N ASP A 73 12.14 -5.22 14.92
CA ASP A 73 13.32 -4.45 15.32
C ASP A 73 14.54 -4.69 14.40
N GLU A 74 14.57 -5.82 13.69
CA GLU A 74 15.60 -6.24 12.73
C GLU A 74 15.26 -5.85 11.27
N ASN A 75 14.25 -4.98 11.08
CA ASN A 75 13.75 -4.50 9.79
C ASN A 75 13.22 -5.64 8.89
N LYS A 76 12.67 -6.72 9.47
CA LYS A 76 12.05 -7.83 8.74
C LYS A 76 10.54 -7.73 8.78
N VAL A 77 9.90 -8.02 7.66
CA VAL A 77 8.43 -8.04 7.58
C VAL A 77 7.89 -9.07 8.56
N VAL A 78 6.94 -8.66 9.37
CA VAL A 78 6.23 -9.54 10.31
C VAL A 78 5.21 -10.36 9.52
N GLU A 79 5.14 -11.66 9.77
CA GLU A 79 4.09 -12.52 9.18
C GLU A 79 2.74 -12.21 9.85
N ASP A 80 1.71 -11.99 9.03
CA ASP A 80 0.33 -11.70 9.46
C ASP A 80 0.22 -10.52 10.46
N PRO A 81 0.65 -9.30 10.10
CA PRO A 81 0.55 -8.15 10.98
C PRO A 81 -0.91 -7.79 11.24
N ASP A 82 -1.22 -7.35 12.46
CA ASP A 82 -2.53 -6.78 12.78
C ASP A 82 -2.58 -5.35 12.22
N LEU A 83 -3.02 -5.23 10.96
CA LEU A 83 -3.09 -3.97 10.22
C LEU A 83 -4.10 -3.03 10.89
N GLN A 84 -3.60 -2.13 11.72
CA GLN A 84 -4.36 -1.06 12.36
C GLN A 84 -3.59 0.25 12.24
N LEU A 85 -3.30 0.65 11.00
CA LEU A 85 -2.68 1.94 10.74
C LEU A 85 -3.62 3.08 11.10
N GLY A 86 -3.06 4.22 11.47
CA GLY A 86 -3.81 5.47 11.55
C GLY A 86 -4.25 5.90 10.15
N GLU A 87 -5.30 6.71 10.06
CA GLU A 87 -5.84 7.26 8.80
C GLU A 87 -4.73 7.84 7.90
N THR A 88 -3.84 8.66 8.47
CA THR A 88 -2.74 9.28 7.71
C THR A 88 -1.74 8.27 7.16
N GLU A 89 -1.34 7.27 7.95
CA GLU A 89 -0.41 6.24 7.48
C GLU A 89 -1.06 5.29 6.46
N ALA A 90 -2.35 4.99 6.65
CA ALA A 90 -3.12 4.16 5.72
C ALA A 90 -3.34 4.85 4.37
N ASP A 91 -3.65 6.15 4.38
CA ASP A 91 -3.78 6.97 3.17
C ASP A 91 -2.44 7.05 2.43
N ALA A 92 -1.33 7.26 3.14
CA ALA A 92 0.00 7.25 2.55
C ALA A 92 0.34 5.89 1.92
N MET A 93 -0.01 4.77 2.58
CA MET A 93 0.16 3.43 1.99
C MET A 93 -0.67 3.25 0.73
N ALA A 94 -1.92 3.69 0.75
CA ALA A 94 -2.80 3.61 -0.40
C ALA A 94 -2.25 4.42 -1.57
N GLU A 95 -1.84 5.67 -1.34
CA GLU A 95 -1.23 6.55 -2.35
C GLU A 95 0.03 5.93 -2.97
N VAL A 96 0.88 5.33 -2.14
CA VAL A 96 2.09 4.63 -2.63
C VAL A 96 1.71 3.46 -3.53
N ILE A 97 0.73 2.64 -3.15
CA ILE A 97 0.33 1.47 -3.96
C ILE A 97 -0.29 1.91 -5.28
N VAL A 98 -1.24 2.85 -5.27
CA VAL A 98 -1.88 3.32 -6.51
C VAL A 98 -0.91 4.09 -7.41
N GLY A 99 0.12 4.73 -6.84
CA GLY A 99 1.16 5.41 -7.59
C GLY A 99 2.23 4.48 -8.18
N CYS A 100 2.36 3.27 -7.62
CA CYS A 100 3.40 2.31 -8.00
C CYS A 100 2.90 1.15 -8.84
N VAL A 101 1.61 0.80 -8.75
CA VAL A 101 1.01 -0.36 -9.42
C VAL A 101 -0.02 0.12 -10.43
N ASP A 102 -0.13 -0.58 -11.57
CA ASP A 102 -1.20 -0.32 -12.53
C ASP A 102 -2.54 -0.81 -11.98
N VAL A 103 -3.30 0.10 -11.37
CA VAL A 103 -4.61 -0.19 -10.76
C VAL A 103 -5.62 -0.69 -11.79
N GLU A 104 -5.56 -0.20 -13.04
CA GLU A 104 -6.45 -0.65 -14.11
C GLU A 104 -6.17 -2.11 -14.47
N GLU A 105 -4.88 -2.47 -14.60
CA GLU A 105 -4.46 -3.85 -14.84
C GLU A 105 -4.86 -4.76 -13.67
N LEU A 106 -4.61 -4.32 -12.43
CA LEU A 106 -4.94 -5.08 -11.23
C LEU A 106 -6.45 -5.29 -11.06
N LEU A 107 -7.26 -4.28 -11.34
CA LEU A 107 -8.72 -4.41 -11.39
C LEU A 107 -9.16 -5.37 -12.50
N ALA A 108 -8.54 -5.31 -13.68
CA ALA A 108 -8.84 -6.22 -14.78
C ALA A 108 -8.51 -7.68 -14.42
N GLU A 109 -7.43 -7.93 -13.67
CA GLU A 109 -7.07 -9.27 -13.21
C GLU A 109 -8.01 -9.79 -12.12
N GLN A 110 -8.33 -8.97 -11.12
CA GLN A 110 -9.18 -9.33 -9.99
C GLN A 110 -10.67 -9.45 -10.39
N LEU A 111 -11.17 -8.49 -11.16
CA LEU A 111 -12.57 -8.42 -11.58
C LEU A 111 -12.81 -9.15 -12.90
N GLY A 112 -11.80 -9.33 -13.75
CA GLY A 112 -11.92 -9.98 -15.05
C GLY A 112 -12.68 -11.31 -15.00
N PRO A 113 -12.32 -12.25 -14.10
CA PRO A 113 -13.05 -13.51 -13.93
C PRO A 113 -14.53 -13.32 -13.55
N MET A 114 -14.87 -12.27 -12.79
CA MET A 114 -16.25 -11.93 -12.46
C MET A 114 -16.99 -11.25 -13.63
N MET A 115 -16.24 -10.53 -14.47
CA MET A 115 -16.73 -9.81 -15.65
C MET A 115 -16.77 -10.68 -16.92
N GLU A 116 -16.24 -11.91 -16.92
CA GLU A 116 -16.26 -12.82 -18.09
C GLU A 116 -17.67 -13.10 -18.64
N ASN A 117 -18.70 -13.00 -17.79
CA ASN A 117 -20.10 -13.19 -18.19
C ASN A 117 -20.84 -11.87 -18.49
N MET A 118 -20.13 -10.75 -18.47
CA MET A 118 -20.64 -9.43 -18.76
C MET A 118 -20.32 -9.03 -20.20
N THR A 119 -21.11 -8.11 -20.75
CA THR A 119 -20.80 -7.50 -22.05
C THR A 119 -19.67 -6.47 -21.93
N ASP A 120 -18.98 -6.18 -23.03
CA ASP A 120 -17.95 -5.12 -23.09
C ASP A 120 -18.45 -3.77 -22.55
N GLU A 121 -19.73 -3.41 -22.81
CA GLU A 121 -20.36 -2.20 -22.27
C GLU A 121 -20.52 -2.25 -20.75
N GLN A 122 -20.88 -3.41 -20.19
CA GLN A 122 -21.03 -3.59 -18.74
C GLN A 122 -19.67 -3.57 -18.05
N THR A 123 -18.66 -4.20 -18.65
CA THR A 123 -17.28 -4.19 -18.15
C THR A 123 -16.72 -2.76 -18.12
N SER A 124 -16.82 -2.02 -19.24
CA SER A 124 -16.37 -0.62 -19.31
C SER A 124 -17.09 0.27 -18.30
N CYS A 125 -18.40 0.06 -18.13
CA CYS A 125 -19.19 0.83 -17.15
C CYS A 125 -18.73 0.59 -15.71
N ILE A 126 -18.38 -0.65 -15.34
CA ILE A 126 -17.90 -0.98 -14.00
C ILE A 126 -16.49 -0.44 -13.78
N THR A 127 -15.59 -0.57 -14.75
CA THR A 127 -14.22 -0.04 -14.64
C THR A 127 -14.21 1.48 -14.55
N GLU A 128 -15.10 2.17 -15.26
CA GLU A 128 -15.26 3.63 -15.14
C GLU A 128 -15.84 4.08 -13.79
N ALA A 129 -16.50 3.19 -13.05
CA ALA A 129 -17.06 3.49 -11.74
C ALA A 129 -16.03 3.32 -10.61
N PHE A 130 -14.98 2.53 -10.83
CA PHE A 130 -13.87 2.32 -9.90
C PHE A 130 -12.64 3.06 -10.40
N ASP A 131 -12.53 4.33 -10.04
CA ASP A 131 -11.33 5.12 -10.30
C ASP A 131 -10.25 4.91 -9.24
N GLU A 132 -9.08 5.51 -9.48
CA GLU A 132 -7.93 5.46 -8.57
C GLU A 132 -8.24 5.98 -7.17
N GLU A 133 -9.13 6.99 -7.06
CA GLU A 133 -9.52 7.58 -5.77
C GLU A 133 -10.32 6.57 -4.94
N VAL A 134 -11.33 5.94 -5.53
CA VAL A 134 -12.11 4.88 -4.88
C VAL A 134 -11.20 3.72 -4.49
N PHE A 135 -10.24 3.36 -5.33
CA PHE A 135 -9.31 2.28 -5.04
C PHE A 135 -8.38 2.62 -3.87
N ALA A 136 -7.86 3.85 -3.82
CA ALA A 136 -7.05 4.34 -2.70
C ALA A 136 -7.86 4.34 -1.38
N GLU A 137 -9.11 4.80 -1.39
CA GLU A 137 -9.98 4.77 -0.20
C GLU A 137 -10.23 3.34 0.31
N VAL A 138 -10.47 2.40 -0.59
CA VAL A 138 -10.67 0.98 -0.26
C VAL A 138 -9.42 0.36 0.34
N ILE A 139 -8.24 0.64 -0.24
CA ILE A 139 -6.96 0.16 0.28
C ILE A 139 -6.66 0.78 1.64
N SER A 140 -6.85 2.09 1.79
CA SER A 140 -6.64 2.80 3.07
C SER A 140 -7.51 2.18 4.17
N ALA A 141 -8.81 1.98 3.91
CA ALA A 141 -9.71 1.35 4.87
C ALA A 141 -9.26 -0.09 5.23
N SER A 142 -8.73 -0.85 4.27
CA SER A 142 -8.16 -2.18 4.52
C SER A 142 -6.96 -2.12 5.48
N PHE A 143 -6.05 -1.16 5.31
CA PHE A 143 -4.90 -0.96 6.20
C PHE A 143 -5.26 -0.47 7.60
N GLN A 144 -6.42 0.16 7.75
CA GLN A 144 -6.98 0.56 9.04
C GLN A 144 -7.68 -0.61 9.76
N GLY A 145 -7.75 -1.80 9.12
CA GLY A 145 -8.48 -2.96 9.63
C GLY A 145 -10.00 -2.78 9.54
N GLU A 146 -10.46 -1.80 8.76
CA GLU A 146 -11.87 -1.57 8.51
C GLU A 146 -12.40 -2.51 7.43
N ASP A 147 -13.73 -2.62 7.36
CA ASP A 147 -14.38 -3.35 6.30
C ASP A 147 -14.30 -2.52 5.01
N ALA A 148 -13.35 -2.86 4.13
CA ALA A 148 -13.07 -2.17 2.88
C ALA A 148 -14.31 -1.99 1.99
N SER A 149 -15.31 -2.88 2.10
CA SER A 149 -16.58 -2.73 1.37
C SER A 149 -17.41 -1.51 1.79
N LYS A 150 -17.17 -0.99 3.00
CA LYS A 150 -17.83 0.23 3.50
C LYS A 150 -17.15 1.51 3.05
N ALA A 151 -15.90 1.42 2.63
CA ALA A 151 -15.16 2.55 2.07
C ALA A 151 -15.68 2.90 0.67
N ILE A 152 -16.23 1.93 -0.06
CA ILE A 152 -16.81 2.17 -1.39
C ILE A 152 -17.98 3.17 -1.29
N PRO A 153 -17.88 4.34 -1.93
CA PRO A 153 -18.94 5.36 -1.91
C PRO A 153 -20.28 4.80 -2.41
N GLY A 154 -21.38 5.28 -1.81
CA GLY A 154 -22.72 4.75 -2.11
C GLY A 154 -23.18 5.00 -3.55
N ASP A 155 -22.67 6.06 -4.18
CA ASP A 155 -22.85 6.38 -5.59
C ASP A 155 -22.07 5.43 -6.52
N VAL A 156 -20.86 5.00 -6.14
CA VAL A 156 -20.12 3.95 -6.87
C VAL A 156 -20.91 2.63 -6.83
N GLN A 157 -21.42 2.26 -5.65
CA GLN A 157 -22.27 1.06 -5.51
C GLN A 157 -23.53 1.14 -6.37
N GLN A 158 -24.14 2.32 -6.46
CA GLN A 158 -25.29 2.57 -7.33
C GLN A 158 -24.90 2.45 -8.81
N GLN A 159 -23.80 3.06 -9.23
CA GLN A 159 -23.32 3.04 -10.60
C GLN A 159 -23.02 1.61 -11.06
N VAL A 160 -22.35 0.80 -10.23
CA VAL A 160 -22.11 -0.62 -10.51
C VAL A 160 -23.43 -1.39 -10.66
N ALA A 161 -24.43 -1.13 -9.81
CA ALA A 161 -25.75 -1.75 -9.92
C ALA A 161 -26.48 -1.34 -11.21
N GLU A 162 -26.32 -0.09 -11.66
CA GLU A 162 -26.84 0.41 -12.93
C GLU A 162 -26.14 -0.27 -14.12
N CYS A 163 -24.82 -0.46 -14.06
CA CYS A 163 -24.05 -1.18 -15.08
C CYS A 163 -24.55 -2.62 -15.26
N VAL A 164 -24.78 -3.36 -14.17
CA VAL A 164 -25.28 -4.74 -14.22
C VAL A 164 -26.76 -4.81 -14.65
N GLY A 165 -27.55 -3.78 -14.30
CA GLY A 165 -28.97 -3.67 -14.67
C GLY A 165 -29.23 -3.23 -16.11
N GLN A 166 -28.21 -2.73 -16.82
CA GLN A 166 -28.32 -2.30 -18.20
C GLN A 166 -28.46 -3.53 -19.14
N PRO A 167 -29.52 -3.60 -19.97
CA PRO A 167 -29.67 -4.70 -20.92
C PRO A 167 -28.58 -4.63 -21.99
N ALA A 168 -27.94 -5.77 -22.27
CA ALA A 168 -27.04 -5.95 -23.41
C ALA A 168 -27.74 -5.47 -24.71
N GLY A 169 -27.21 -4.39 -25.30
CA GLY A 169 -27.72 -3.78 -26.54
C GLY A 169 -27.51 -4.65 -27.77
#